data_AF-A0A1G8IT62-F1
#
_entry.id   AF-A0A1G8IT62-F1
#
_cell.length_a   1.000
_cell.length_b   1.000
_cell.length_c   1.000
_cell.angle_alpha   90.00
_cell.angle_beta   90.00
_cell.angle_gamma   90.00
#
_symmetry.space_group_name_H-M   'P 1'
#
loop_
_entity.id
_entity.type
_entity.pdbx_description
1 polymer ?
#
loop_
_entity_poly.entity_id
_entity_poly.type
_entity_poly.pdbx_seq_one_letter_code
_entity_poly.pdbx_strand_id
1 'polypeptide(L)'
;MYKHIIVFLITILSFNCKNDSLKFKNFTSEGATKFASYSICSIIPTEVEYSYRVGNWTFKSSNGHKIAKGKYDTSIIKVDNVGGCTYEYISNSIALENWSFWDENGQIIEPTKRMINLVQPKQTQKTD
;
A
#
# COMPACT_ATOMS: atom_id res chain seq x y z
N MET A 1 53.17 -3.40 -13.67
CA MET A 1 52.34 -4.12 -12.66
C MET A 1 51.08 -3.37 -12.20
N TYR A 2 50.73 -2.18 -12.74
CA TYR A 2 49.55 -1.40 -12.28
C TYR A 2 48.33 -1.45 -13.24
N LYS A 3 48.51 -1.92 -14.48
CA LYS A 3 47.43 -1.96 -15.49
C LYS A 3 46.35 -3.00 -15.22
N HIS A 4 46.65 -4.09 -14.52
CA HIS A 4 45.67 -5.14 -14.24
C HIS A 4 44.79 -4.84 -13.01
N ILE A 5 45.27 -3.99 -12.08
CA ILE A 5 44.52 -3.63 -10.85
C ILE A 5 43.35 -2.68 -11.19
N ILE A 6 43.52 -1.79 -12.17
CA ILE A 6 42.51 -0.82 -12.57
C ILE A 6 41.31 -1.49 -13.28
N VAL A 7 41.56 -2.56 -14.05
CA VAL A 7 40.47 -3.29 -14.74
C VAL A 7 39.58 -4.04 -13.74
N PHE A 8 40.16 -4.55 -12.64
CA PHE A 8 39.40 -5.29 -11.63
C PHE A 8 38.53 -4.38 -10.75
N LEU A 9 38.89 -3.10 -10.58
CA LEU A 9 38.08 -2.14 -9.82
C LEU A 9 36.86 -1.64 -10.61
N ILE A 10 36.92 -1.64 -11.94
CA ILE A 10 35.82 -1.19 -12.80
C ILE A 10 34.73 -2.27 -12.93
N THR A 11 35.07 -3.56 -12.82
CA THR A 11 34.10 -4.67 -12.85
C THR A 11 33.31 -4.85 -11.54
N ILE A 12 33.77 -4.29 -10.42
CA ILE A 12 33.07 -4.42 -9.12
C ILE A 12 31.98 -3.33 -8.96
N LEU A 13 32.03 -2.25 -9.74
CA LEU A 13 31.05 -1.16 -9.70
C LEU A 13 29.78 -1.43 -10.54
N SER A 14 29.76 -2.45 -11.39
CA SER A 14 28.60 -2.80 -12.22
C SER A 14 27.61 -3.76 -11.56
N PHE A 15 27.84 -4.24 -10.33
CA PHE A 15 27.04 -5.32 -9.73
C PHE A 15 26.01 -4.91 -8.66
N ASN A 16 25.83 -3.63 -8.35
CA ASN A 16 24.89 -3.21 -7.28
C ASN A 16 23.68 -2.37 -7.74
N CYS A 17 23.30 -2.45 -9.01
CA CYS A 17 21.90 -2.22 -9.35
C CYS A 17 21.16 -3.55 -9.26
N LYS A 18 20.71 -3.93 -8.05
CA LYS A 18 19.60 -4.88 -7.90
C LYS A 18 18.40 -4.23 -8.58
N ASN A 19 18.24 -4.53 -9.86
CA ASN A 19 17.10 -4.16 -10.65
C ASN A 19 15.86 -4.64 -9.89
N ASP A 20 14.94 -3.72 -9.57
CA ASP A 20 13.74 -3.96 -8.77
C ASP A 20 12.79 -4.84 -9.61
N SER A 21 13.10 -6.13 -9.72
CA SER A 21 12.56 -7.06 -10.72
C SER A 21 11.26 -7.72 -10.28
N LEU A 22 10.55 -7.14 -9.30
CA LEU A 22 9.24 -7.61 -8.88
C LEU A 22 8.20 -7.32 -9.97
N LYS A 23 8.11 -8.25 -10.93
CA LYS A 23 7.16 -8.27 -12.05
C LYS A 23 5.79 -8.81 -11.64
N PHE A 24 5.26 -8.42 -10.48
CA PHE A 24 3.86 -8.72 -10.18
C PHE A 24 2.95 -7.81 -11.01
N LYS A 25 2.64 -8.25 -12.23
CA LYS A 25 1.79 -7.51 -13.18
C LYS A 25 0.31 -7.57 -12.75
N ASN A 26 -0.10 -8.72 -12.22
CA ASN A 26 -1.43 -8.99 -11.70
C ASN A 26 -1.34 -9.57 -10.29
N PHE A 27 -2.27 -9.17 -9.42
CA PHE A 27 -2.39 -9.70 -8.06
C PHE A 27 -3.87 -9.83 -7.69
N THR A 28 -4.15 -10.69 -6.72
CA THR A 28 -5.43 -10.77 -6.03
C THR A 28 -5.24 -10.30 -4.60
N SER A 29 -6.31 -9.78 -3.99
CA SER A 29 -6.31 -9.32 -2.61
C SER A 29 -7.51 -9.89 -1.87
N GLU A 30 -7.29 -10.34 -0.65
CA GLU A 30 -8.28 -10.98 0.21
C GLU A 30 -8.27 -10.32 1.58
N GLY A 31 -9.44 -9.91 2.06
CA GLY A 31 -9.63 -9.23 3.33
C GLY A 31 -11.02 -8.60 3.43
N ALA A 32 -11.32 -7.98 4.57
CA ALA A 32 -12.62 -7.35 4.80
C ALA A 32 -12.60 -5.88 4.38
N THR A 33 -13.63 -5.48 3.63
CA THR A 33 -13.95 -4.09 3.29
C THR A 33 -15.23 -3.69 4.03
N LYS A 34 -15.23 -2.50 4.62
CA LYS A 34 -16.42 -1.88 5.22
C LYS A 34 -16.82 -0.66 4.41
N PHE A 35 -18.10 -0.35 4.46
CA PHE A 35 -18.71 0.83 3.87
C PHE A 35 -19.13 1.79 4.98
N ALA A 36 -19.00 3.08 4.72
CA ALA A 36 -19.42 4.14 5.60
C ALA A 36 -19.76 5.38 4.77
N SER A 37 -20.38 6.36 5.41
CA SER A 37 -20.65 7.66 4.82
C SER A 37 -20.38 8.77 5.81
N TYR A 38 -20.19 9.98 5.29
CA TYR A 38 -20.23 11.21 6.08
C TYR A 38 -20.96 12.27 5.28
N SER A 39 -21.60 13.22 5.98
CA SER A 39 -22.34 14.30 5.35
C SER A 39 -21.51 15.58 5.39
N ILE A 40 -21.36 16.22 4.24
CA ILE A 40 -20.85 17.57 4.14
C ILE A 40 -22.06 18.50 4.05
N CYS A 41 -22.19 19.38 5.03
CA CYS A 41 -23.13 20.47 4.94
C CYS A 41 -22.55 21.43 3.92
N SER A 42 -23.17 21.63 2.78
CA SER A 42 -22.81 22.70 1.85
C SER A 42 -24.09 23.49 1.55
N ILE A 43 -24.12 24.32 0.50
CA ILE A 43 -25.38 24.92 0.02
C ILE A 43 -26.43 23.83 -0.21
N ILE A 44 -26.00 22.65 -0.68
CA ILE A 44 -26.80 21.43 -0.77
C ILE A 44 -26.10 20.35 0.07
N PRO A 45 -26.71 19.82 1.14
CA PRO A 45 -26.14 18.72 1.91
C PRO A 45 -25.80 17.55 0.99
N THR A 46 -24.55 17.07 1.05
CA THR A 46 -24.07 15.96 0.21
C THR A 46 -23.58 14.85 1.12
N GLU A 47 -24.10 13.64 0.91
CA GLU A 47 -23.59 12.44 1.54
C GLU A 47 -22.47 11.85 0.69
N VAL A 48 -21.31 11.61 1.31
CA VAL A 48 -20.16 10.99 0.64
C VAL A 48 -20.05 9.57 1.15
N GLU A 49 -20.42 8.62 0.30
CA GLU A 49 -20.20 7.20 0.55
C GLU A 49 -18.74 6.83 0.25
N TYR A 50 -18.16 6.01 1.10
CA TYR A 50 -16.81 5.49 0.91
C TYR A 50 -16.67 4.08 1.47
N SER A 51 -15.61 3.42 1.04
CA SER A 51 -15.20 2.13 1.60
C SER A 51 -13.76 2.17 2.09
N TYR A 52 -13.48 1.33 3.09
CA TYR A 52 -12.15 1.19 3.67
C TYR A 52 -11.84 -0.26 4.03
N ARG A 53 -10.55 -0.60 3.98
CA ARG A 53 -10.04 -1.93 4.33
C ARG A 53 -9.84 -2.03 5.83
N VAL A 54 -10.30 -3.12 6.44
CA VAL A 54 -10.18 -3.36 7.88
C VAL A 54 -9.59 -4.73 8.17
N GLY A 55 -8.84 -4.83 9.27
CA GLY A 55 -8.31 -6.10 9.77
C GLY A 55 -7.20 -6.66 8.88
N ASN A 56 -7.10 -7.99 8.86
CA ASN A 56 -6.04 -8.70 8.15
C ASN A 56 -6.31 -8.77 6.65
N TRP A 57 -5.28 -8.49 5.86
CA TRP A 57 -5.31 -8.56 4.41
C TRP A 57 -4.16 -9.41 3.89
N THR A 58 -4.41 -10.12 2.79
CA THR A 58 -3.40 -10.88 2.06
C THR A 58 -3.43 -10.52 0.59
N PHE A 59 -2.26 -10.25 0.01
CA PHE A 59 -2.05 -10.02 -1.41
C PHE A 59 -1.30 -11.20 -1.99
N LYS A 60 -1.80 -11.74 -3.09
CA LYS A 60 -1.24 -12.90 -3.79
C LYS A 60 -0.96 -12.55 -5.24
N SER A 61 0.09 -13.11 -5.83
CA SER A 61 0.33 -13.05 -7.26
C SER A 61 -0.75 -13.83 -8.02
N SER A 62 -0.81 -13.67 -9.34
CA SER A 62 -1.68 -14.48 -10.20
C SER A 62 -1.47 -16.00 -10.02
N ASN A 63 -0.27 -16.41 -9.60
CA ASN A 63 0.08 -17.82 -9.39
C ASN A 63 -0.20 -18.28 -7.95
N GLY A 64 -0.80 -17.44 -7.11
CA GLY A 64 -1.17 -17.74 -5.73
C GLY A 64 -0.06 -17.52 -4.70
N HIS A 65 1.16 -17.14 -5.11
CA HIS A 65 2.25 -16.84 -4.17
C HIS A 65 1.92 -15.59 -3.36
N LYS A 66 2.18 -15.61 -2.05
CA LYS A 66 2.00 -14.43 -1.20
C LYS A 66 2.96 -13.34 -1.63
N ILE A 67 2.46 -12.11 -1.70
CA ILE A 67 3.24 -10.90 -1.96
C ILE A 67 3.35 -10.11 -0.66
N ALA A 68 2.22 -9.91 0.02
CA ALA A 68 2.15 -9.16 1.27
C ALA A 68 1.01 -9.68 2.15
N LYS A 69 1.17 -9.56 3.46
CA LYS A 69 0.14 -9.88 4.45
C LYS A 69 0.37 -9.00 5.66
N GLY A 70 -0.68 -8.40 6.15
CA GLY A 70 -0.62 -7.56 7.34
C GLY A 70 -1.99 -7.10 7.76
N LYS A 71 -2.02 -6.12 8.65
CA LYS A 71 -3.24 -5.56 9.21
C LYS A 71 -3.33 -4.08 8.89
N TYR A 72 -4.53 -3.63 8.51
CA TYR A 72 -4.84 -2.20 8.45
C TYR A 72 -5.22 -1.70 9.83
N ASP A 73 -4.65 -0.56 10.19
CA ASP A 73 -5.05 0.22 11.35
C ASP A 73 -6.12 1.22 10.93
N THR A 74 -7.09 1.48 11.80
CA THR A 74 -8.20 2.40 11.51
C THR A 74 -8.25 3.49 12.57
N SER A 75 -8.47 4.72 12.15
CA SER A 75 -8.61 5.88 13.02
C SER A 75 -9.77 6.74 12.56
N ILE A 76 -10.47 7.36 13.51
CA ILE A 76 -11.48 8.37 13.21
C ILE A 76 -10.75 9.71 13.00
N ILE A 77 -11.01 10.34 11.87
CA ILE A 77 -10.52 11.68 11.53
C ILE A 77 -11.70 12.64 11.60
N LYS A 78 -11.54 13.69 12.40
CA LYS A 78 -12.48 14.79 12.50
C LYS A 78 -12.05 15.92 11.57
N VAL A 79 -12.95 16.40 10.75
CA VAL A 79 -12.75 17.54 9.85
C VAL A 79 -13.73 18.63 10.25
N ASP A 80 -13.18 19.79 10.59
CA ASP A 80 -13.97 20.96 10.98
C ASP A 80 -14.05 21.97 9.83
N ASN A 81 -15.16 22.69 9.76
CA ASN A 81 -15.37 23.84 8.87
C ASN A 81 -15.32 23.57 7.36
N VAL A 82 -15.49 22.33 6.90
CA VAL A 82 -15.66 22.04 5.47
C VAL A 82 -17.15 22.12 5.13
N GLY A 83 -17.51 23.14 4.33
CA GLY A 83 -18.89 23.43 3.92
C GLY A 83 -19.78 24.05 5.02
N GLY A 84 -19.25 24.25 6.22
CA GLY A 84 -19.96 24.90 7.33
C GLY A 84 -20.43 23.95 8.43
N CYS A 85 -20.00 22.68 8.40
CA CYS A 85 -20.14 21.79 9.55
C CYS A 85 -18.91 20.92 9.77
N THR A 86 -18.93 20.27 10.93
CA THR A 86 -17.96 19.25 11.33
C THR A 86 -18.47 17.89 10.90
N TYR A 87 -17.60 17.06 10.33
CA TYR A 87 -17.87 15.66 10.10
C TYR A 87 -16.70 14.77 10.52
N GLU A 88 -16.99 13.50 10.75
CA GLU A 88 -16.00 12.48 11.08
C GLU A 88 -16.01 11.41 10.00
N TYR A 89 -14.84 10.89 9.66
CA TYR A 89 -14.71 9.76 8.74
C TYR A 89 -13.62 8.79 9.23
N ILE A 90 -13.74 7.54 8.83
CA ILE A 90 -12.79 6.49 9.17
C ILE A 90 -11.68 6.49 8.12
N SER A 91 -10.48 6.82 8.56
CA SER A 91 -9.25 6.61 7.78
C SER A 91 -8.65 5.26 8.15
N ASN A 92 -7.98 4.65 7.18
CA ASN A 92 -7.16 3.48 7.42
C ASN A 92 -5.72 3.75 7.01
N SER A 93 -4.77 3.16 7.73
CA SER A 93 -3.33 3.31 7.54
C SER A 93 -2.63 1.95 7.62
N ILE A 94 -1.35 1.94 7.29
CA ILE A 94 -0.47 0.79 7.50
C ILE A 94 0.70 1.21 8.39
N ALA A 95 1.06 0.32 9.31
CA ALA A 95 2.33 0.37 10.02
C ALA A 95 3.20 -0.77 9.46
N LEU A 96 4.32 -0.47 8.80
CA LEU A 96 5.07 -1.46 8.00
C LEU A 96 5.56 -2.64 8.84
N GLU A 97 5.81 -2.43 10.13
CA GLU A 97 6.16 -3.47 11.10
C GLU A 97 5.07 -4.53 11.31
N ASN A 98 3.81 -4.20 11.00
CA ASN A 98 2.67 -5.11 11.05
C ASN A 98 2.44 -5.84 9.71
N TRP A 99 3.35 -5.68 8.76
CA TRP A 99 3.29 -6.28 7.44
C TRP A 99 4.50 -7.15 7.16
N SER A 100 4.24 -8.30 6.56
CA SER A 100 5.26 -9.18 6.01
C SER A 100 5.16 -9.18 4.50
N PHE A 101 6.32 -9.19 3.84
CA PHE A 101 6.45 -9.14 2.39
C PHE A 101 7.29 -10.31 1.93
N TRP A 102 6.95 -10.88 0.77
CA TRP A 102 7.62 -12.06 0.23
C TRP A 102 8.11 -11.80 -1.19
N ASP A 103 9.27 -12.39 -1.51
CA ASP A 103 9.76 -12.51 -2.87
C ASP A 103 9.01 -13.61 -3.65
N GLU A 104 9.38 -13.79 -4.92
CA GLU A 104 8.79 -14.81 -5.78
C GLU A 104 9.06 -16.26 -5.35
N ASN A 105 10.10 -16.48 -4.52
CA ASN A 105 10.48 -17.76 -3.95
C ASN A 105 9.80 -18.03 -2.59
N GLY A 106 9.01 -17.08 -2.09
CA GLY A 106 8.37 -17.18 -0.79
C GLY A 106 9.28 -16.88 0.41
N GLN A 107 10.41 -16.22 0.20
CA GLN A 107 11.27 -15.71 1.27
C GLN A 107 10.80 -14.35 1.76
N ILE A 108 10.87 -14.11 3.08
CA ILE A 108 10.52 -12.81 3.66
C ILE A 108 11.59 -11.79 3.27
N ILE A 109 11.17 -10.65 2.76
CA ILE A 109 12.05 -9.56 2.34
C ILE A 109 11.58 -8.22 2.90
N GLU A 110 12.50 -7.25 2.92
CA GLU A 110 12.14 -5.85 3.09
C GLU A 110 11.28 -5.37 1.91
N PRO A 111 10.21 -4.59 2.16
CA PRO A 111 9.32 -4.16 1.10
C PRO A 111 9.98 -3.14 0.17
N THR A 112 9.75 -3.30 -1.13
CA THR A 112 10.10 -2.27 -2.10
C THR A 112 9.01 -1.19 -2.14
N LYS A 113 9.31 -0.01 -2.69
CA LYS A 113 8.32 1.08 -2.84
C LYS A 113 7.04 0.61 -3.54
N ARG A 114 7.18 -0.29 -4.53
CA ARG A 114 6.04 -0.88 -5.24
C ARG A 114 5.18 -1.75 -4.33
N MET A 115 5.79 -2.54 -3.47
CA MET A 115 5.07 -3.38 -2.50
C MET A 115 4.38 -2.53 -1.44
N ILE A 116 5.02 -1.44 -0.98
CA ILE A 116 4.39 -0.48 -0.08
C ILE A 116 3.16 0.11 -0.77
N ASN A 117 3.29 0.64 -1.99
CA ASN A 117 2.17 1.22 -2.74
C ASN A 117 1.02 0.24 -3.01
N LEU A 118 1.32 -1.06 -3.11
CA LEU A 118 0.32 -2.11 -3.26
C LEU A 118 -0.59 -2.22 -2.03
N VAL A 119 0.01 -2.13 -0.84
CA VAL A 119 -0.68 -2.27 0.46
C VAL A 119 -1.13 -0.94 1.04
N GLN A 120 -0.74 0.20 0.46
CA GLN A 120 -1.26 1.49 0.86
C GLN A 120 -2.80 1.49 0.73
N PRO A 121 -3.51 2.04 1.73
CA PRO A 121 -4.95 2.09 1.72
C PRO A 121 -5.43 2.98 0.57
N LYS A 122 -6.46 2.50 -0.13
CA LYS A 122 -7.20 3.30 -1.11
C LYS A 122 -8.59 3.52 -0.55
N GLN A 123 -8.91 4.76 -0.19
CA GLN A 123 -10.29 5.15 0.04
C GLN A 123 -10.92 5.40 -1.33
N THR A 124 -11.98 4.66 -1.63
CA THR A 124 -12.75 4.86 -2.86
C THR A 124 -14.02 5.58 -2.48
N GLN A 125 -14.14 6.83 -2.93
CA GLN A 125 -15.38 7.59 -2.86
C GLN A 125 -16.28 7.14 -3.99
N LYS A 126 -17.56 6.91 -3.69
CA LYS A 126 -18.58 6.70 -4.70
C LYS A 126 -19.22 8.06 -4.97
N THR A 127 -18.88 8.65 -6.11
CA THR A 127 -19.62 9.78 -6.67
C THR A 127 -20.69 9.20 -7.59
N ASP A 128 -21.95 9.40 -7.23
CA ASP A 128 -23.10 9.11 -8.09
C ASP A 128 -23.24 10.14 -9.22
#